data_AF-A0A847HVG4-F1
#
_entry.id   AF-A0A847HVG4-F1
#
_cell.length_a   1.000
_cell.length_b   1.000
_cell.length_c   1.000
_cell.angle_alpha   90.00
_cell.angle_beta   90.00
_cell.angle_gamma   90.00
#
_symmetry.space_group_name_H-M   'P 1'
#
loop_
_entity.id
_entity.type
_entity.pdbx_description
1 polymer ?
#
loop_
_entity_poly.entity_id
_entity_poly.type
_entity_poly.pdbx_seq_one_letter_code
_entity_poly.pdbx_strand_id
1 'polypeptide(L)'
;MRFVGLVHALEAAAETALGDDSSPLRQARRQGLEGVKAARRSLGLLEMLHEKTLGNLSEPEREELWGALRNVRARLEEAQRRLDELEAGQVALPQAGAGLE
;
A
#
# COMPACT_ATOMS: atom_id res chain seq x y z
N MET A 1 4.92 11.15 -24.01
CA MET A 1 5.48 10.13 -23.08
C MET A 1 5.65 10.58 -21.62
N ARG A 2 5.48 11.87 -21.26
CA ARG A 2 5.68 12.30 -19.85
C ARG A 2 4.60 11.79 -18.88
N PHE A 3 3.36 11.60 -19.34
CA PHE A 3 2.25 11.17 -18.50
C PHE A 3 2.39 9.71 -18.05
N VAL A 4 2.57 8.78 -18.99
CA VAL A 4 2.78 7.35 -18.70
C VAL A 4 3.97 7.14 -17.74
N GLY A 5 5.08 7.85 -17.97
CA GLY A 5 6.24 7.78 -17.07
C GLY A 5 5.93 8.26 -15.63
N LEU A 6 5.05 9.25 -15.46
CA LEU A 6 4.59 9.67 -14.13
C LEU A 6 3.72 8.61 -13.46
N VAL A 7 2.81 7.99 -14.22
CA VAL A 7 1.96 6.89 -13.73
C VAL A 7 2.83 5.74 -13.22
N HIS A 8 3.78 5.28 -14.03
CA HIS A 8 4.72 4.21 -13.64
C HIS A 8 5.59 4.59 -12.45
N ALA A 9 6.05 5.84 -12.35
CA ALA A 9 6.82 6.30 -11.20
C ALA A 9 6.01 6.27 -9.90
N LEU A 10 4.73 6.66 -9.94
CA LEU A 10 3.84 6.62 -8.78
C LEU A 10 3.51 5.18 -8.36
N GLU A 11 3.27 4.32 -9.34
CA GLU A 11 3.04 2.88 -9.12
C GLU A 11 4.28 2.22 -8.49
N ALA A 12 5.46 2.38 -9.08
CA ALA A 12 6.71 1.84 -8.57
C ALA A 12 7.06 2.37 -7.16
N ALA A 13 6.75 3.65 -6.88
CA ALA A 13 6.92 4.21 -5.54
C ALA A 13 5.99 3.55 -4.51
N ALA A 14 4.74 3.26 -4.89
CA ALA A 14 3.82 2.53 -4.04
C ALA A 14 4.30 1.09 -3.80
N GLU A 15 4.72 0.39 -4.84
CA GLU A 15 5.22 -0.99 -4.75
C GLU A 15 6.46 -1.09 -3.87
N THR A 16 7.40 -0.15 -4.04
CA THR A 16 8.62 -0.07 -3.24
C THR A 16 8.29 0.19 -1.77
N ALA A 17 7.35 1.10 -1.49
CA ALA A 17 6.93 1.40 -0.13
C ALA A 17 6.29 0.19 0.57
N LEU A 18 5.63 -0.70 -0.18
CA LEU A 18 5.04 -1.94 0.33
C LEU A 18 6.03 -3.12 0.39
N GLY A 19 7.26 -2.96 -0.10
CA GLY A 19 8.15 -4.05 -0.51
C GLY A 19 9.40 -4.30 0.36
N ASP A 20 9.44 -3.90 1.64
CA ASP A 20 10.57 -4.22 2.53
C ASP A 20 10.10 -4.97 3.79
N ASP A 21 10.17 -6.30 3.72
CA ASP A 21 9.72 -7.26 4.76
C ASP A 21 10.91 -7.84 5.57
N SER A 22 12.04 -7.14 5.63
CA SER A 22 13.29 -7.69 6.16
C SER A 22 13.48 -7.57 7.69
N SER A 23 12.47 -7.13 8.46
CA SER A 23 12.69 -6.68 9.86
C SER A 23 12.01 -7.50 10.97
N PRO A 24 12.62 -7.60 12.17
CA PRO A 24 12.07 -8.34 13.31
C PRO A 24 10.76 -7.74 13.81
N LEU A 25 9.64 -8.44 13.58
CA LEU A 25 8.25 -8.33 14.09
C LEU A 25 7.73 -6.94 14.52
N ARG A 26 8.33 -6.26 15.51
CA ARG A 26 7.97 -4.89 15.91
C ARG A 26 8.44 -3.83 14.92
N GLN A 27 9.64 -4.00 14.36
CA GLN A 27 10.18 -3.08 13.37
C GLN A 27 9.48 -3.25 12.02
N ALA A 28 9.18 -4.50 11.63
CA ALA A 28 8.36 -4.79 10.46
C ALA A 28 6.95 -4.18 10.58
N ARG A 29 6.30 -4.21 11.75
CA ARG A 29 4.98 -3.56 11.92
C ARG A 29 5.05 -2.05 11.70
N ARG A 30 6.01 -1.37 12.33
CA ARG A 30 6.17 0.09 12.17
C ARG A 30 6.54 0.46 10.73
N GLN A 31 7.46 -0.29 10.12
CA GLN A 31 7.85 -0.08 8.73
C GLN A 31 6.70 -0.38 7.77
N GLY A 32 5.93 -1.46 8.00
CA GLY A 32 4.74 -1.80 7.22
C GLY A 32 3.63 -0.76 7.31
N LEU A 33 3.37 -0.20 8.50
CA LEU A 33 2.43 0.92 8.65
C LEU A 33 2.88 2.17 7.89
N GLU A 34 4.17 2.53 7.97
CA GLU A 34 4.71 3.67 7.22
C GLU A 34 4.72 3.40 5.70
N GLY A 35 4.99 2.17 5.28
CA GLY A 35 4.90 1.69 3.91
C GLY A 35 3.48 1.80 3.35
N VAL A 36 2.48 1.34 4.11
CA VAL A 36 1.06 1.48 3.75
C VAL A 36 0.66 2.96 3.66
N LYS A 37 1.09 3.81 4.60
CA LYS A 37 0.84 5.26 4.51
C LYS A 37 1.50 5.90 3.28
N ALA A 38 2.70 5.47 2.91
CA ALA A 38 3.40 5.96 1.72
C ALA A 38 2.69 5.49 0.44
N ALA A 39 2.32 4.22 0.34
CA ALA A 39 1.56 3.69 -0.80
C ALA A 39 0.17 4.34 -0.93
N ARG A 40 -0.52 4.63 0.19
CA ARG A 40 -1.79 5.40 0.18
C ARG A 40 -1.61 6.81 -0.38
N ARG A 41 -0.47 7.47 -0.12
CA ARG A 41 -0.15 8.78 -0.71
C ARG A 41 0.02 8.67 -2.23
N SER A 42 0.75 7.66 -2.70
CA SER A 42 0.87 7.40 -4.15
C SER A 42 -0.48 7.10 -4.81
N LEU A 43 -1.33 6.30 -4.15
CA LEU A 43 -2.69 6.05 -4.63
C LEU A 43 -3.50 7.34 -4.74
N GLY A 44 -3.49 8.19 -3.71
CA GLY A 44 -4.21 9.46 -3.75
C GLY A 44 -3.73 10.39 -4.88
N LEU A 45 -2.45 10.35 -5.24
CA LEU A 45 -1.93 11.09 -6.40
C LEU A 45 -2.43 10.51 -7.73
N LEU A 46 -2.48 9.18 -7.87
CA LEU A 46 -3.05 8.52 -9.04
C LEU A 46 -4.55 8.82 -9.18
N GLU A 47 -5.29 8.84 -8.07
CA GLU A 47 -6.72 9.19 -8.05
C GLU A 47 -6.93 10.66 -8.45
N MET A 48 -6.13 11.57 -7.90
CA MET A 48 -6.16 12.98 -8.31
C MET A 48 -5.82 13.15 -9.80
N LEU A 49 -4.83 12.40 -10.32
CA LEU A 49 -4.51 12.42 -11.75
C LEU A 49 -5.71 11.95 -12.57
N HIS A 50 -6.38 10.88 -12.15
CA HIS A 50 -7.59 10.40 -12.81
C HIS A 50 -8.66 11.49 -12.89
N GLU A 51 -9.03 12.07 -11.76
CA GLU A 51 -10.04 13.14 -11.72
C GLU A 51 -9.66 14.34 -12.60
N LYS A 52 -8.41 14.79 -12.54
CA LYS A 52 -7.96 15.98 -13.27
C LYS A 52 -7.71 15.76 -14.76
N THR A 53 -7.59 14.52 -15.21
CA THR A 53 -7.29 14.18 -16.61
C THR A 53 -8.46 13.54 -17.36
N LEU A 54 -9.64 13.44 -16.72
CA LEU A 54 -10.88 12.99 -17.36
C LEU A 54 -11.12 13.72 -18.69
N GLY A 55 -11.35 12.94 -19.75
CA GLY A 55 -11.59 13.44 -21.10
C GLY A 55 -10.36 13.96 -21.87
N ASN A 56 -9.20 14.07 -21.22
CA ASN A 56 -7.98 14.65 -21.81
C ASN A 56 -6.88 13.62 -22.12
N LEU A 57 -7.07 12.36 -21.74
CA LEU A 57 -6.11 11.28 -21.99
C LEU A 57 -6.43 10.53 -23.27
N SER A 58 -5.39 10.11 -24.00
CA SER A 58 -5.52 9.10 -25.05
C SER A 58 -5.93 7.75 -24.45
N GLU A 59 -6.47 6.85 -25.28
CA GLU A 59 -6.84 5.49 -24.85
C GLU A 59 -5.71 4.73 -24.12
N PRO A 60 -4.49 4.62 -24.66
CA PRO A 60 -3.41 3.93 -23.95
C PRO A 60 -3.05 4.61 -22.63
N GLU A 61 -3.07 5.95 -22.55
CA GLU A 61 -2.80 6.66 -21.30
C GLU A 61 -3.86 6.41 -20.24
N ARG A 62 -5.14 6.28 -20.64
CA ARG A 62 -6.23 5.89 -19.72
C ARG A 62 -6.05 4.48 -19.21
N GLU A 63 -5.70 3.55 -20.09
CA GLU A 63 -5.48 2.14 -19.73
C GLU A 63 -4.33 2.01 -18.73
N GLU A 64 -3.21 2.69 -18.97
CA GLU A 64 -2.06 2.70 -18.05
C GLU A 64 -2.43 3.27 -16.68
N LEU A 65 -3.08 4.44 -16.63
CA LEU A 65 -3.52 5.03 -15.37
C LEU A 65 -4.49 4.11 -14.62
N TRP A 66 -5.44 3.50 -15.34
CA TRP A 66 -6.41 2.60 -14.74
C TRP A 66 -5.78 1.28 -14.27
N GLY A 67 -4.78 0.77 -14.99
CA GLY A 67 -3.95 -0.35 -14.58
C GLY A 67 -3.24 -0.08 -13.26
N ALA A 68 -2.50 1.03 -13.19
CA ALA A 68 -1.78 1.45 -12.00
C ALA A 68 -2.71 1.63 -10.78
N LEU A 69 -3.88 2.27 -10.97
CA LEU A 69 -4.88 2.44 -9.91
C LEU A 69 -5.35 1.09 -9.36
N ARG A 70 -5.66 0.13 -10.23
CA ARG A 70 -6.11 -1.21 -9.80
C ARG A 70 -5.00 -1.96 -9.09
N ASN A 71 -3.78 -1.94 -9.62
CA ASN A 71 -2.64 -2.62 -9.02
C ASN A 71 -2.34 -2.06 -7.63
N VAL A 72 -2.17 -0.74 -7.50
CA VAL A 72 -1.85 -0.11 -6.21
C VAL A 72 -2.95 -0.36 -5.17
N ARG A 73 -4.24 -0.32 -5.55
CA ARG A 73 -5.35 -0.65 -4.65
C ARG A 73 -5.28 -2.10 -4.16
N ALA A 74 -5.10 -3.05 -5.07
CA ALA A 74 -5.01 -4.47 -4.71
C ALA A 74 -3.82 -4.75 -3.77
N ARG A 75 -2.67 -4.13 -4.03
CA ARG A 75 -1.47 -4.26 -3.20
C ARG A 75 -1.66 -3.62 -1.81
N LEU A 76 -2.37 -2.49 -1.74
CA LEU A 76 -2.73 -1.86 -0.47
C LEU A 76 -3.69 -2.69 0.36
N GLU A 77 -4.70 -3.30 -0.27
CA GLU A 77 -5.63 -4.22 0.41
C GLU A 77 -4.89 -5.45 0.96
N GLU A 78 -3.98 -6.02 0.18
CA GLU A 78 -3.14 -7.12 0.62
C GLU A 78 -2.24 -6.73 1.81
N ALA A 79 -1.56 -5.58 1.73
CA ALA A 79 -0.71 -5.10 2.80
C ALA A 79 -1.51 -4.79 4.08
N GLN A 80 -2.71 -4.22 3.95
CA GLN A 80 -3.60 -3.98 5.08
C GLN A 80 -4.02 -5.29 5.75
N ARG A 81 -4.44 -6.29 4.96
CA ARG A 81 -4.78 -7.62 5.50
C ARG A 81 -3.63 -8.24 6.28
N ARG A 82 -2.40 -8.19 5.76
CA ARG A 82 -1.21 -8.69 6.46
C ARG A 82 -0.97 -7.96 7.78
N LEU A 83 -1.13 -6.64 7.81
CA LEU A 83 -1.03 -5.87 9.05
C LEU A 83 -2.10 -6.28 10.07
N ASP A 84 -3.34 -6.46 9.62
CA ASP A 84 -4.45 -6.86 10.49
C ASP A 84 -4.23 -8.28 11.08
N GLU A 85 -3.70 -9.21 10.28
CA GLU A 85 -3.30 -10.56 10.72
C GLU A 85 -2.19 -10.53 11.79
N LEU A 86 -1.19 -9.67 11.61
CA LEU A 86 -0.12 -9.46 12.58
C LEU A 86 -0.66 -8.89 13.90
N GLU A 87 -1.69 -8.03 13.85
CA GLU A 87 -2.37 -7.52 15.04
C GLU A 87 -3.20 -8.60 15.73
N ALA A 88 -3.98 -9.38 14.98
CA ALA A 88 -4.80 -10.47 15.52
C ALA A 88 -3.95 -11.57 16.18
N GLY A 89 -2.82 -11.93 15.57
CA GLY A 89 -1.88 -12.91 16.13
C GLY A 89 -1.20 -12.47 17.44
N GLN A 90 -1.12 -11.16 17.70
CA GLN A 90 -0.60 -10.61 18.96
C GLN A 90 -1.63 -10.61 20.10
N VAL A 91 -2.92 -10.51 19.79
CA VAL A 91 -4.01 -10.46 20.79
C VAL A 91 -4.36 -11.86 21.33
N ALA A 92 -4.00 -12.92 20.61
CA ALA A 92 -4.32 -14.31 20.95
C ALA A 92 -3.52 -14.93 22.12
N LEU A 93 -2.66 -14.17 22.82
CA LEU A 93 -2.02 -14.65 24.05
C LEU A 93 -2.89 -14.28 25.26
N PRO A 94 -3.67 -15.21 25.83
CA PRO A 94 -4.18 -15.02 27.18
C PRO A 94 -2.96 -14.89 28.09
N GLN A 95 -2.89 -13.77 28.80
CA GLN A 95 -2.07 -13.64 30.00
C GLN A 95 -2.62 -14.67 31.00
N ALA A 96 -2.17 -15.92 30.88
CA ALA A 96 -2.41 -16.93 31.90
C ALA A 96 -1.72 -16.39 33.15
N GLY A 97 -2.55 -15.92 34.08
CA GLY A 97 -2.12 -15.25 35.30
C GLY A 97 -1.03 -16.07 35.96
N ALA A 98 0.15 -15.45 36.08
CA ALA A 98 1.09 -15.80 37.11
C ALA A 98 0.46 -15.39 38.46
N GLY A 99 -0.52 -16.18 38.90
CA GLY A 99 -0.95 -16.24 40.28
C GLY A 99 -0.11 -17.30 40.97
N LEU A 100 1.05 -16.89 41.46
CA LEU A 100 1.68 -17.55 42.59
C LEU A 100 0.74 -17.35 43.78
N GLU A 101 0.30 -18.45 44.39
CA GLU A 101 0.18 -18.69 45.85
C GLU A 101 -0.61 -19.97 46.13
#